data_AF-A0A9P6IED6-F1
#
_entry.id   AF-A0A9P6IED6-F1
#
_cell.length_a   1.000
_cell.length_b   1.000
_cell.length_c   1.000
_cell.angle_alpha   90.00
_cell.angle_beta   90.00
_cell.angle_gamma   90.00
#
_symmetry.space_group_name_H-M   'P 1'
#
loop_
_entity.id
_entity.type
_entity.pdbx_description
1 polymer ?
#
loop_
_entity_poly.entity_id
_entity_poly.type
_entity_poly.pdbx_seq_one_letter_code
_entity_poly.pdbx_strand_id
1 'polypeptide(L)'
;MPPRLTSLPAFKAPSAFFCRTARPFSSTPAASQVENHGRGILELDKPATPSPSDRIRGLISRRSTPSGEDSSVTRKRNMLDTLKGKKISDDYLKQMSRRWKTGDVYAPHDLSPTEMDKWRKIQKPKADVIDMLGINPLDHYRNFSIISEFMTPFGHIKHAKETGLRAVNHRKISKAIRRAIGMGIHPSVHHHPELLRARRNNNAGWR
;
A
#
# COMPACT_ATOMS: atom_id res chain seq x y z
N MET A 1 29.88 45.53 -32.50
CA MET A 1 29.51 44.29 -31.79
C MET A 1 30.45 44.14 -30.59
N PRO A 2 29.97 44.14 -29.34
CA PRO A 2 30.86 43.94 -28.19
C PRO A 2 31.19 42.44 -27.99
N PRO A 3 32.40 42.09 -27.53
CA PRO A 3 32.83 40.71 -27.33
C PRO A 3 32.20 40.07 -26.09
N ARG A 4 31.91 38.76 -26.17
CA ARG A 4 31.30 37.96 -25.11
C ARG A 4 32.34 37.56 -24.06
N LEU A 5 32.14 37.98 -22.81
CA LEU A 5 32.94 37.53 -21.66
C LEU A 5 32.55 36.10 -21.26
N THR A 6 33.56 35.28 -20.96
CA THR A 6 33.43 33.92 -20.43
C THR A 6 33.09 33.96 -18.95
N SER A 7 31.92 33.43 -18.57
CA SER A 7 31.52 33.27 -17.16
C SER A 7 32.23 32.08 -16.52
N LEU A 8 33.03 32.32 -15.48
CA LEU A 8 33.55 31.28 -14.59
C LEU A 8 32.41 30.71 -13.72
N PRO A 9 32.34 29.39 -13.48
CA PRO A 9 31.40 28.84 -12.50
C PRO A 9 31.96 29.02 -11.07
N ALA A 10 31.18 29.68 -10.22
CA ALA A 10 31.44 29.79 -8.78
C ALA A 10 31.23 28.42 -8.11
N PHE A 11 32.26 27.93 -7.41
CA PHE A 11 32.18 26.77 -6.53
C PHE A 11 31.18 27.05 -5.40
N LYS A 12 30.14 26.22 -5.30
CA LYS A 12 29.11 26.27 -4.26
C LYS A 12 29.55 25.40 -3.09
N ALA A 13 29.73 26.00 -1.91
CA ALA A 13 30.06 25.30 -0.67
C ALA A 13 28.92 24.34 -0.24
N PRO A 14 29.23 23.16 0.34
CA PRO A 14 28.21 22.31 0.95
C PRO A 14 27.82 22.86 2.31
N SER A 15 26.57 23.30 2.44
CA SER A 15 25.95 23.66 3.71
C SER A 15 25.69 22.39 4.53
N ALA A 16 26.44 22.21 5.61
CA ALA A 16 26.19 21.20 6.64
C ALA A 16 24.88 21.56 7.38
N PHE A 17 23.78 20.92 6.99
CA PHE A 17 22.51 21.01 7.70
C PHE A 17 22.31 19.77 8.58
N PHE A 18 22.52 20.01 9.88
CA PHE A 18 21.84 19.45 11.05
C PHE A 18 21.81 17.93 11.31
N CYS A 19 22.24 17.62 12.53
CA CYS A 19 22.06 16.37 13.25
C CYS A 19 20.67 15.78 13.05
N ARG A 20 20.66 14.56 12.50
CA ARG A 20 19.51 13.65 12.53
C ARG A 20 19.30 13.26 14.01
N THR A 21 18.33 13.88 14.66
CA THR A 21 17.83 13.40 15.96
C THR A 21 17.16 12.04 15.71
N ALA A 22 17.93 10.97 15.89
CA ALA A 22 17.40 9.63 15.96
C ALA A 22 16.43 9.58 17.15
N ARG A 23 15.17 9.25 16.89
CA ARG A 23 14.25 8.86 17.95
C ARG A 23 14.77 7.54 18.54
N PRO A 24 14.98 7.42 19.86
CA PRO A 24 15.30 6.12 20.44
C PRO A 24 14.10 5.19 20.25
N PHE A 25 14.37 3.98 19.77
CA PHE A 25 13.42 2.89 19.80
C PHE A 25 12.95 2.68 21.25
N SER A 26 11.64 2.48 21.39
CA SER A 26 10.95 2.12 22.61
C SER A 26 11.73 1.12 23.46
N SER A 27 12.02 1.49 24.71
CA SER A 27 12.52 0.57 25.74
C SER A 27 11.40 -0.38 26.16
N THR A 28 11.36 -1.58 25.59
CA THR A 28 10.72 -2.71 26.27
C THR A 28 11.75 -3.31 27.22
N PRO A 29 11.46 -3.46 28.52
CA PRO A 29 12.39 -4.07 29.46
C PRO A 29 12.65 -5.53 29.08
N ALA A 30 13.92 -5.92 29.18
CA ALA A 30 14.39 -7.29 29.05
C ALA A 30 13.71 -8.19 30.10
N ALA A 31 12.99 -9.21 29.64
CA ALA A 31 12.51 -10.29 30.47
C ALA A 31 13.44 -11.50 30.30
N SER A 32 14.17 -11.76 31.39
CA SER A 32 14.61 -13.05 31.95
C SER A 32 14.87 -14.24 31.03
N GLN A 33 16.08 -14.79 31.22
CA GLN A 33 16.56 -16.10 30.79
C GLN A 33 15.49 -17.20 30.89
N VAL A 34 15.37 -17.97 29.81
CA VAL A 34 14.61 -19.22 29.78
C VAL A 34 15.53 -20.33 30.31
N GLU A 35 15.43 -20.58 31.61
CA GLU A 35 15.92 -21.82 32.23
C GLU A 35 15.03 -22.98 31.75
N ASN A 36 15.64 -23.91 31.01
CA ASN A 36 15.06 -25.17 30.58
C ASN A 36 14.60 -26.00 31.78
N HIS A 37 13.32 -25.89 32.15
CA HIS A 37 12.63 -26.90 32.96
C HIS A 37 11.72 -27.70 32.06
N GLY A 38 12.34 -28.67 31.37
CA GLY A 38 11.59 -29.78 30.80
C GLY A 38 10.89 -30.56 31.91
N ARG A 39 9.70 -31.06 31.58
CA ARG A 39 8.79 -31.94 32.34
C ARG A 39 7.68 -31.19 33.10
N GLY A 40 6.50 -31.11 32.47
CA GLY A 40 5.27 -30.66 33.13
C GLY A 40 4.05 -30.42 32.23
N ILE A 41 4.19 -30.46 30.90
CA ILE A 41 3.09 -30.13 29.95
C ILE A 41 2.08 -31.28 29.74
N LEU A 42 2.29 -32.45 30.36
CA LEU A 42 1.46 -33.65 30.16
C LEU A 42 0.60 -34.03 31.38
N GLU A 43 0.36 -33.12 32.32
CA GLU A 43 -0.50 -33.38 33.48
C GLU A 43 -1.31 -32.14 33.90
N LEU A 44 -2.25 -31.68 33.07
CA LEU A 44 -3.10 -30.54 33.42
C LEU A 44 -4.59 -30.73 33.10
N ASP A 45 -5.06 -31.99 33.00
CA ASP A 45 -6.46 -32.32 32.68
C ASP A 45 -7.17 -33.11 33.79
N LYS A 46 -6.68 -33.03 35.04
CA LYS A 46 -7.43 -33.52 36.21
C LYS A 46 -8.31 -32.37 36.74
N PRO A 47 -9.65 -32.46 36.72
CA PRO A 47 -10.49 -31.44 37.33
C PRO A 47 -10.30 -31.47 38.85
N ALA A 48 -9.66 -30.43 39.40
CA ALA A 48 -9.54 -30.25 40.84
C ALA A 48 -10.94 -30.11 41.48
N THR A 49 -11.16 -30.78 42.61
CA THR A 49 -12.37 -30.60 43.44
C THR A 49 -12.47 -29.13 43.84
N PRO A 50 -13.60 -28.44 43.60
CA PRO A 50 -13.70 -27.00 43.83
C PRO A 50 -13.56 -26.68 45.32
N SER A 51 -12.54 -25.88 45.64
CA SER A 51 -12.30 -25.37 46.99
C SER A 51 -13.52 -24.56 47.47
N PRO A 52 -13.89 -24.60 48.77
CA PRO A 52 -14.98 -23.79 49.32
C PRO A 52 -14.84 -22.29 49.00
N SER A 53 -13.61 -21.78 48.88
CA SER A 53 -13.31 -20.41 48.47
C SER A 53 -13.78 -20.09 47.04
N ASP A 54 -13.73 -21.08 46.13
CA ASP A 54 -14.13 -20.92 44.73
C ASP A 54 -15.66 -20.89 44.58
N ARG A 55 -16.38 -21.56 45.48
CA ARG A 55 -17.85 -21.50 45.54
C ARG A 55 -18.35 -20.13 45.98
N ILE A 56 -17.66 -19.49 46.93
CA ILE A 56 -17.97 -18.12 47.40
C ILE A 56 -17.71 -17.10 46.28
N ARG A 57 -16.60 -17.26 45.53
CA ARG A 57 -16.32 -16.44 44.34
C ARG A 57 -17.43 -16.54 43.28
N GLY A 58 -17.92 -17.75 43.01
CA GLY A 58 -19.00 -17.98 42.04
C GLY A 58 -20.34 -17.33 42.41
N LEU A 59 -20.63 -17.15 43.70
CA LEU A 59 -21.85 -16.50 44.19
C LEU A 59 -21.76 -14.96 44.12
N ILE A 60 -20.58 -14.39 44.34
CA ILE A 60 -20.34 -12.94 44.20
C ILE A 60 -20.45 -12.50 42.73
N SER A 61 -19.93 -13.30 41.79
CA SER A 61 -20.04 -13.02 40.34
C SER A 61 -21.45 -13.19 39.77
N ARG A 62 -22.35 -13.92 40.44
CA ARG A 62 -23.75 -14.10 39.99
C ARG A 62 -24.70 -13.00 40.47
N ARG A 63 -24.32 -12.20 41.47
CA ARG A 63 -25.18 -11.14 42.05
C ARG A 63 -25.03 -9.78 41.36
N SER A 64 -23.99 -9.57 40.56
CA SER A 64 -23.88 -8.40 39.68
C SER A 64 -24.57 -8.70 38.35
N THR A 65 -25.90 -8.67 38.30
CA THR A 65 -26.60 -8.47 37.03
C THR A 65 -26.20 -7.07 36.56
N PRO A 66 -25.38 -6.93 35.50
CA PRO A 66 -25.00 -5.60 35.05
C PRO A 66 -26.27 -4.95 34.53
N SER A 67 -26.65 -3.86 35.17
CA SER A 67 -27.55 -2.82 34.65
C SER A 67 -27.38 -2.75 33.13
N GLY A 68 -28.47 -2.81 32.35
CA GLY A 68 -28.40 -2.92 30.88
C GLY A 68 -27.47 -1.89 30.21
N GLU A 69 -27.26 -0.74 30.86
CA GLU A 69 -26.31 0.30 30.48
C GLU A 69 -24.84 -0.16 30.54
N ASP A 70 -24.40 -0.84 31.61
CA ASP A 70 -23.02 -1.31 31.78
C ASP A 70 -22.64 -2.38 30.74
N SER A 71 -23.61 -3.20 30.36
CA SER A 71 -23.44 -4.19 29.29
C SER A 71 -23.21 -3.51 27.92
N SER A 72 -23.91 -2.40 27.67
CA SER A 72 -23.78 -1.63 26.44
C SER A 72 -22.44 -0.90 26.38
N VAL A 73 -21.99 -0.33 27.50
CA VAL A 73 -20.70 0.36 27.58
C VAL A 73 -19.55 -0.65 27.45
N THR A 74 -19.67 -1.82 28.06
CA THR A 74 -18.67 -2.90 27.92
C THR A 74 -18.60 -3.41 26.48
N ARG A 75 -19.75 -3.62 25.82
CA ARG A 75 -19.79 -3.97 24.39
C ARG A 75 -19.17 -2.89 23.52
N LYS A 76 -19.43 -1.61 23.80
CA LYS A 76 -18.81 -0.47 23.09
C LYS A 76 -17.29 -0.45 23.29
N ARG A 77 -16.80 -0.65 24.51
CA ARG A 77 -15.36 -0.74 24.81
C ARG A 77 -14.69 -1.88 24.03
N ASN A 78 -15.27 -3.08 24.08
CA ASN A 78 -14.76 -4.24 23.34
C ASN A 78 -14.74 -3.97 21.83
N MET A 79 -15.80 -3.37 21.29
CA MET A 79 -15.85 -2.97 19.88
C MET A 79 -14.73 -1.97 19.56
N LEU A 80 -14.53 -0.93 20.37
CA LEU A 80 -13.46 0.03 20.19
C LEU A 80 -12.07 -0.62 20.23
N ASP A 81 -11.85 -1.58 21.13
CA ASP A 81 -10.57 -2.27 21.23
C ASP A 81 -10.32 -3.20 20.04
N THR A 82 -11.35 -3.87 19.51
CA THR A 82 -11.21 -4.61 18.25
C THR A 82 -10.88 -3.70 17.06
N LEU A 83 -11.46 -2.50 17.01
CA LEU A 83 -11.17 -1.51 15.96
C LEU A 83 -9.74 -0.98 16.09
N LYS A 84 -9.25 -0.73 17.32
CA LYS A 84 -7.86 -0.37 17.56
C LYS A 84 -6.90 -1.47 17.11
N GLY A 85 -7.19 -2.73 17.47
CA GLY A 85 -6.40 -3.89 17.05
C GLY A 85 -6.32 -4.02 15.53
N LYS A 86 -7.46 -3.87 14.84
CA LYS A 86 -7.52 -3.86 13.36
C LYS A 86 -6.70 -2.74 12.75
N LYS A 87 -6.80 -1.52 13.30
CA LYS A 87 -6.01 -0.38 12.82
C LYS A 87 -4.50 -0.64 12.97
N ILE A 88 -4.08 -1.19 14.11
CA ILE A 88 -2.68 -1.54 14.37
C ILE A 88 -2.21 -2.60 13.35
N SER A 89 -3.00 -3.66 13.13
CA SER A 89 -2.66 -4.68 12.13
C SER A 89 -2.58 -4.10 10.71
N ASP A 90 -3.50 -3.23 10.33
CA ASP A 90 -3.52 -2.60 9.02
C ASP A 90 -2.31 -1.69 8.80
N ASP A 91 -1.88 -0.98 9.84
CA ASP A 91 -0.71 -0.11 9.77
C ASP A 91 0.58 -0.93 9.62
N TYR A 92 0.69 -2.10 10.27
CA TYR A 92 1.78 -3.04 10.02
C TYR A 92 1.74 -3.62 8.59
N LEU A 93 0.57 -3.96 8.08
CA LEU A 93 0.42 -4.47 6.70
C LEU A 93 0.82 -3.43 5.64
N LYS A 94 0.59 -2.13 5.89
CA LYS A 94 1.03 -1.06 4.98
C LYS A 94 2.54 -0.86 4.98
N GLN A 95 3.21 -1.13 6.11
CA GLN A 95 4.67 -1.07 6.21
C GLN A 95 5.33 -2.18 5.39
N MET A 96 4.66 -3.33 5.22
CA MET A 96 5.10 -4.43 4.38
C MET A 96 5.03 -4.06 2.88
N SER A 97 6.17 -3.68 2.30
CA SER A 97 6.26 -3.26 0.89
C SER A 97 6.23 -4.43 -0.10
N ARG A 98 6.69 -5.64 0.29
CA ARG A 98 6.62 -6.84 -0.55
C ARG A 98 5.22 -7.43 -0.56
N ARG A 99 4.77 -7.87 -1.73
CA ARG A 99 3.63 -8.80 -1.85
C ARG A 99 4.18 -10.21 -2.08
N TRP A 100 4.13 -11.04 -1.03
CA TRP A 100 4.54 -12.44 -1.10
C TRP A 100 3.58 -13.25 -1.96
N LYS A 101 4.13 -14.12 -2.80
CA LYS A 101 3.37 -15.08 -3.60
C LYS A 101 3.62 -16.49 -3.07
N THR A 102 2.65 -17.37 -3.26
CA THR A 102 2.82 -18.79 -2.96
C THR A 102 3.95 -19.37 -3.81
N GLY A 103 4.90 -20.07 -3.20
CA GLY A 103 6.08 -20.62 -3.87
C GLY A 103 7.32 -19.71 -3.84
N ASP A 104 7.21 -18.46 -3.38
CA ASP A 104 8.38 -17.63 -3.12
C ASP A 104 9.15 -18.19 -1.91
N VAL A 105 10.43 -18.51 -2.12
CA VAL A 105 11.36 -18.85 -1.03
C VAL A 105 11.83 -17.55 -0.37
N TYR A 106 11.93 -17.55 0.96
CA TYR A 106 12.44 -16.42 1.73
C TYR A 106 13.65 -16.82 2.57
N ALA A 107 14.57 -15.88 2.74
CA ALA A 107 15.63 -15.92 3.74
C ALA A 107 15.30 -14.96 4.89
N PRO A 108 15.88 -15.14 6.10
CA PRO A 108 15.72 -14.17 7.19
C PRO A 108 16.08 -12.73 6.80
N HIS A 109 17.04 -12.56 5.88
CA HIS A 109 17.46 -11.26 5.37
C HIS A 109 16.36 -10.54 4.56
N ASP A 110 15.44 -11.28 3.93
CA ASP A 110 14.35 -10.73 3.11
C ASP A 110 13.30 -9.97 3.94
N LEU A 111 13.28 -10.18 5.26
CA LEU A 111 12.41 -9.48 6.20
C LEU A 111 13.08 -8.22 6.79
N SER A 112 14.34 -7.94 6.42
CA SER A 112 15.07 -6.78 6.90
C SER A 112 14.52 -5.47 6.30
N PRO A 113 14.63 -4.34 7.03
CA PRO A 113 14.17 -3.05 6.51
C PRO A 113 14.89 -2.63 5.22
N THR A 114 16.14 -3.07 5.01
CA THR A 114 16.93 -2.78 3.82
C THR A 114 16.33 -3.43 2.55
N GLU A 115 15.89 -4.69 2.63
CA GLU A 115 15.22 -5.36 1.52
C GLU A 115 13.82 -4.78 1.28
N MET A 116 13.10 -4.45 2.35
CA MET A 116 11.80 -3.78 2.25
C MET A 116 11.90 -2.44 1.52
N ASP A 117 12.96 -1.66 1.74
CA ASP A 117 13.21 -0.40 1.03
C ASP A 117 13.48 -0.61 -0.47
N LYS A 118 14.10 -1.72 -0.87
CA LYS A 118 14.32 -2.05 -2.28
C LYS A 118 12.98 -2.32 -2.99
N TRP A 119 12.06 -3.06 -2.37
CA TRP A 119 10.74 -3.31 -2.93
C TRP A 119 9.79 -2.12 -2.87
N ARG A 120 10.02 -1.15 -1.98
CA ARG A 120 9.25 0.10 -1.96
C ARG A 120 9.44 0.92 -3.25
N LYS A 121 10.55 0.72 -3.95
CA LYS A 121 10.84 1.43 -5.20
C LYS A 121 9.91 0.94 -6.31
N ILE A 122 9.07 1.83 -6.83
CA ILE A 122 8.20 1.55 -7.97
C ILE A 122 9.07 1.27 -9.19
N GLN A 123 9.04 0.01 -9.64
CA GLN A 123 9.72 -0.39 -10.86
C GLN A 123 8.87 -0.06 -12.07
N LYS A 124 9.52 0.38 -13.15
CA LYS A 124 8.86 0.55 -14.44
C LYS A 124 8.54 -0.83 -15.04
N PRO A 125 7.46 -0.95 -15.83
CA PRO A 125 7.23 -2.17 -16.58
C PRO A 125 8.43 -2.45 -17.50
N LYS A 126 8.92 -3.70 -17.48
CA LYS A 126 10.10 -4.11 -18.24
C LYS A 126 9.80 -4.37 -19.72
N ALA A 127 8.57 -4.76 -20.02
CA ALA A 127 8.12 -5.14 -21.35
C ALA A 127 7.06 -4.16 -21.86
N ASP A 128 7.10 -3.90 -23.17
CA ASP A 128 6.13 -3.05 -23.85
C ASP A 128 4.81 -3.81 -24.04
N VAL A 129 3.74 -3.30 -23.44
CA VAL A 129 2.39 -3.90 -23.48
C VAL A 129 1.87 -4.02 -24.91
N ILE A 130 2.19 -3.07 -25.80
CA ILE A 130 1.71 -3.08 -27.19
C ILE A 130 2.38 -4.19 -27.99
N ASP A 131 3.69 -4.37 -27.80
CA ASP A 131 4.44 -5.46 -28.45
C ASP A 131 3.97 -6.82 -27.92
N MET A 132 3.73 -6.93 -26.61
CA MET A 132 3.21 -8.17 -26.00
C MET A 132 1.83 -8.57 -26.52
N LEU A 133 0.97 -7.58 -26.77
CA LEU A 133 -0.39 -7.81 -27.30
C LEU A 133 -0.41 -7.92 -28.84
N GLY A 134 0.67 -7.56 -29.53
CA GLY A 134 0.75 -7.62 -30.99
C GLY A 134 -0.19 -6.68 -31.74
N ILE A 135 -0.66 -5.61 -31.09
CA ILE A 135 -1.65 -4.69 -31.67
C ILE A 135 -1.00 -3.45 -32.29
N ASN A 136 -1.56 -2.97 -33.40
CA ASN A 136 -1.15 -1.70 -34.00
C ASN A 136 -2.02 -0.56 -33.46
N PRO A 137 -1.49 0.38 -32.66
CA PRO A 137 -2.31 1.40 -32.00
C PRO A 137 -2.92 2.40 -33.00
N LEU A 138 -2.36 2.53 -34.20
CA LEU A 138 -2.88 3.41 -35.26
C LEU A 138 -4.25 2.97 -35.78
N ASP A 139 -4.51 1.67 -35.78
CA ASP A 139 -5.74 1.08 -36.30
C ASP A 139 -6.86 1.15 -35.26
N HIS A 140 -6.47 1.12 -33.98
CA HIS A 140 -7.38 1.14 -32.83
C HIS A 140 -7.67 2.55 -32.28
N TYR A 141 -7.49 3.60 -33.07
CA TYR A 141 -7.75 4.98 -32.64
C TYR A 141 -9.22 5.24 -32.23
N ARG A 142 -10.15 4.40 -32.69
CA ARG A 142 -11.58 4.45 -32.34
C ARG A 142 -11.89 3.92 -30.94
N ASN A 143 -10.99 3.13 -30.36
CA ASN A 143 -11.18 2.54 -29.03
C ASN A 143 -10.78 3.56 -27.94
N PHE A 144 -11.78 4.16 -27.31
CA PHE A 144 -11.59 5.16 -26.25
C PHE A 144 -10.82 4.61 -25.04
N SER A 145 -10.96 3.32 -24.71
CA SER A 145 -10.26 2.71 -23.58
C SER A 145 -8.74 2.68 -23.81
N ILE A 146 -8.30 2.26 -25.01
CA ILE A 146 -6.88 2.25 -25.38
C ILE A 146 -6.30 3.66 -25.34
N ILE A 147 -7.01 4.64 -25.92
CA ILE A 147 -6.56 6.03 -25.94
C ILE A 147 -6.43 6.60 -24.52
N SER A 148 -7.46 6.39 -23.69
CA SER A 148 -7.52 6.93 -22.34
C SER A 148 -6.44 6.39 -21.40
N GLU A 149 -6.01 5.13 -21.58
CA GLU A 149 -4.97 4.50 -20.76
C GLU A 149 -3.62 5.21 -20.91
N PHE A 150 -3.32 5.73 -22.10
CA PHE A 150 -2.08 6.46 -22.39
C PHE A 150 -2.20 7.98 -22.27
N MET A 151 -3.34 8.47 -21.79
CA MET A 151 -3.58 9.87 -21.46
C MET A 151 -3.61 10.07 -19.95
N THR A 152 -3.22 11.26 -19.52
CA THR A 152 -3.43 11.75 -18.15
C THR A 152 -4.90 12.09 -17.94
N PRO A 153 -5.38 12.23 -16.69
CA PRO A 153 -6.75 12.69 -16.41
C PRO A 153 -7.07 14.05 -17.02
N PHE A 154 -6.05 14.88 -17.29
CA PHE A 154 -6.14 16.19 -17.94
C PHE A 154 -6.05 16.12 -19.48
N GLY A 155 -6.01 14.92 -20.04
CA GLY A 155 -5.98 14.69 -21.48
C GLY A 155 -4.61 14.88 -22.16
N HIS A 156 -3.55 15.19 -21.41
CA HIS A 156 -2.18 15.16 -21.96
C HIS A 156 -1.72 13.72 -22.23
N ILE A 157 -0.92 13.52 -23.28
CA ILE A 157 -0.28 12.23 -23.55
C ILE A 157 0.77 11.96 -22.46
N LYS A 158 0.67 10.81 -21.78
CA LYS A 158 1.62 10.40 -20.74
C LYS A 158 3.04 10.30 -21.32
N HIS A 159 4.06 10.59 -20.53
CA HIS A 159 5.44 10.48 -21.01
C HIS A 159 5.86 9.01 -21.23
N ALA A 160 6.81 8.74 -22.14
CA ALA A 160 7.35 7.40 -22.38
C ALA A 160 7.86 6.71 -21.10
N LYS A 161 8.38 7.50 -20.15
CA LYS A 161 8.84 7.03 -18.83
C LYS A 161 7.72 6.48 -17.95
N GLU A 162 6.52 7.02 -18.08
CA GLU A 162 5.34 6.62 -17.30
C GLU A 162 4.64 5.42 -17.94
N THR A 163 4.53 5.43 -19.27
CA THR A 163 3.91 4.34 -20.03
C THR A 163 4.80 3.10 -20.14
N GLY A 164 6.12 3.28 -20.11
CA GLY A 164 7.10 2.19 -20.24
C GLY A 164 7.12 1.55 -21.63
N LEU A 165 6.55 2.23 -22.64
CA LEU A 165 6.55 1.77 -24.01
C LEU A 165 7.90 2.05 -24.69
N ARG A 166 8.21 1.26 -25.73
CA ARG A 166 9.33 1.53 -26.62
C ARG A 166 9.07 2.84 -27.39
N ALA A 167 10.12 3.60 -27.69
CA ALA A 167 10.00 4.91 -28.35
C ALA A 167 9.22 4.86 -29.68
N VAL A 168 9.36 3.78 -30.45
CA VAL A 168 8.62 3.58 -31.71
C VAL A 168 7.12 3.43 -31.46
N ASN A 169 6.73 2.57 -30.52
CA ASN A 169 5.33 2.36 -30.17
C ASN A 169 4.73 3.58 -29.49
N HIS A 170 5.49 4.25 -28.63
CA HIS A 170 5.09 5.50 -28.01
C HIS A 170 4.73 6.58 -29.06
N ARG A 171 5.50 6.68 -30.16
CA ARG A 171 5.16 7.56 -31.30
C ARG A 171 3.88 7.13 -32.00
N LYS A 172 3.69 5.81 -32.23
CA LYS A 172 2.47 5.28 -32.85
C LYS A 172 1.22 5.55 -31.99
N ILE A 173 1.30 5.31 -30.67
CA ILE A 173 0.25 5.66 -29.71
C ILE A 173 -0.03 7.16 -29.74
N SER A 174 1.01 7.98 -29.66
CA SER A 174 0.85 9.43 -29.66
C SER A 174 0.16 9.93 -30.93
N LYS A 175 0.45 9.31 -32.08
CA LYS A 175 -0.21 9.60 -33.36
C LYS A 175 -1.67 9.13 -33.37
N ALA A 176 -1.97 7.96 -32.79
CA ALA A 176 -3.35 7.48 -32.64
C ALA A 176 -4.19 8.40 -31.74
N ILE A 177 -3.65 8.86 -30.61
CA ILE A 177 -4.31 9.82 -29.69
C ILE A 177 -4.59 11.13 -30.42
N ARG A 178 -3.59 11.72 -31.06
CA ARG A 178 -3.77 12.98 -31.83
C ARG A 178 -4.77 12.82 -32.96
N ARG A 179 -4.81 11.67 -33.63
CA ARG A 179 -5.81 11.34 -34.65
C ARG A 179 -7.21 11.31 -34.03
N ALA A 180 -7.41 10.61 -32.91
CA ALA A 180 -8.70 10.51 -32.24
C ALA A 180 -9.24 11.89 -31.81
N ILE A 181 -8.37 12.73 -31.24
CA ILE A 181 -8.73 14.10 -30.85
C ILE A 181 -9.03 14.96 -32.09
N GLY A 182 -8.17 14.90 -33.11
CA GLY A 182 -8.35 15.70 -34.34
C GLY A 182 -9.60 15.32 -35.14
N MET A 183 -10.06 14.06 -35.04
CA MET A 183 -11.32 13.60 -35.62
C MET A 183 -12.55 13.92 -34.75
N GLY A 184 -12.37 14.47 -33.55
CA GLY A 184 -13.47 14.83 -32.64
C GLY A 184 -14.12 13.65 -31.93
N ILE A 185 -13.56 12.44 -31.99
CA ILE A 185 -14.12 11.24 -31.34
C ILE A 185 -13.68 11.10 -29.87
N HIS A 186 -12.60 11.76 -29.46
CA HIS A 186 -12.11 11.74 -28.08
C HIS A 186 -11.90 13.17 -27.55
N PRO A 187 -12.30 13.49 -26.30
CA PRO A 187 -12.06 14.79 -25.69
C PRO A 187 -10.57 15.11 -25.54
N SER A 188 -10.23 16.40 -25.63
CA SER A 188 -8.85 16.90 -25.49
C SER A 188 -8.42 17.09 -24.03
N VAL A 189 -9.35 17.49 -23.16
CA VAL A 189 -9.04 17.99 -21.80
C VAL A 189 -9.29 16.95 -20.70
N HIS A 190 -10.09 15.93 -20.97
CA HIS A 190 -10.44 14.91 -19.98
C HIS A 190 -10.56 13.53 -20.65
N HIS A 191 -10.77 12.48 -19.87
CA HIS A 191 -11.08 11.16 -20.41
C HIS A 191 -12.47 11.12 -21.06
N HIS A 192 -12.70 10.17 -21.96
CA HIS A 192 -14.00 9.96 -22.60
C HIS A 192 -15.15 9.84 -21.56
N PRO A 193 -16.30 10.51 -21.76
CA PRO A 193 -17.37 10.61 -20.75
C PRO A 193 -17.95 9.24 -20.36
N GLU A 194 -18.08 8.30 -21.32
CA GLU A 194 -18.55 6.95 -21.01
C GLU A 194 -17.59 6.19 -20.07
N LEU A 195 -16.28 6.44 -20.18
CA LEU A 195 -15.31 5.87 -19.26
C LEU A 195 -15.44 6.47 -17.86
N LEU A 196 -15.71 7.78 -17.76
CA LEU A 196 -15.95 8.45 -16.49
C LEU A 196 -17.23 7.94 -15.82
N ARG A 197 -18.29 7.71 -16.60
CA ARG A 197 -19.55 7.08 -16.14
C ARG A 197 -19.28 5.67 -15.61
N ALA A 198 -18.57 4.85 -16.37
CA ALA A 198 -18.20 3.50 -15.95
C ALA A 198 -17.35 3.50 -14.67
N ARG A 199 -16.33 4.36 -14.59
CA ARG A 199 -15.48 4.50 -13.39
C ARG A 199 -16.27 4.93 -12.17
N ARG A 200 -17.21 5.87 -12.33
CA ARG A 200 -18.12 6.31 -11.26
C ARG A 200 -18.98 5.16 -10.77
N ASN A 201 -19.57 4.37 -11.68
CA ASN A 201 -20.42 3.24 -11.32
C ASN A 201 -19.62 2.13 -10.61
N ASN A 202 -18.40 1.82 -11.09
CA ASN A 202 -17.51 0.83 -10.45
C ASN A 202 -17.11 1.24 -9.03
N ASN A 203 -16.80 2.53 -8.80
CA ASN A 203 -16.47 3.03 -7.47
C ASN A 203 -17.68 3.08 -6.53
N ALA A 204 -18.90 3.21 -7.06
CA ALA A 204 -20.13 3.23 -6.27
C ALA A 204 -20.51 1.84 -5.75
N GLY A 205 -20.13 0.76 -6.44
CA GLY A 205 -20.44 -0.62 -6.03
C GLY A 205 -19.66 -1.12 -4.80
N TRP A 206 -18.74 -0.33 -4.27
CA TRP A 206 -17.88 -0.68 -3.12
C TRP A 206 -18.18 0.16 -1.86
N ARG A 207 -19.27 0.93 -1.86
CA ARG A 207 -19.74 1.70 -0.70
C ARG A 207 -20.98 1.09 -0.08
#